data_AF-A0A2R6A5Y9-F1
#
_entry.id   AF-A0A2R6A5Y9-F1
#
_cell.length_a   1.000
_cell.length_b   1.000
_cell.length_c   1.000
_cell.angle_alpha   90.00
_cell.angle_beta   90.00
_cell.angle_gamma   90.00
#
_symmetry.space_group_name_H-M   'P 1'
#
loop_
_entity.id
_entity.type
_entity.pdbx_description
1 polymer ?
#
loop_
_entity_poly.entity_id
_entity_poly.type
_entity_poly.pdbx_seq_one_letter_code
_entity_poly.pdbx_strand_id
1 'polypeptide(L)'
;MDEREFYTVYPKDKSKLQEGEVERLIVVAQNNLAEVDDSHAPTLKLVFPDNFQARDFREKLKNYYPNWVMRKLKKGEEKEAN
;
A
#
# COMPACT_ATOMS: atom_id res chain seq x y z
N MET A 1 -19.44 -5.56 -10.81
CA MET A 1 -18.90 -4.33 -10.18
C MET A 1 -17.55 -4.74 -9.62
N ASP A 2 -16.44 -4.19 -10.12
CA ASP A 2 -15.11 -4.52 -9.58
C ASP A 2 -15.08 -4.20 -8.08
N GLU A 3 -14.86 -5.23 -7.27
CA GLU A 3 -14.70 -5.16 -5.81
C GLU A 3 -13.30 -4.70 -5.40
N ARG A 4 -12.52 -4.16 -6.36
CA ARG A 4 -11.15 -3.73 -6.12
C ARG A 4 -11.10 -2.61 -5.10
N GLU A 5 -10.08 -2.67 -4.25
CA GLU A 5 -9.87 -1.72 -3.19
C GLU A 5 -8.57 -0.94 -3.40
N PHE A 6 -8.66 0.38 -3.38
CA PHE A 6 -7.57 1.29 -3.75
C PHE A 6 -7.01 2.00 -2.51
N TYR A 7 -5.69 1.97 -2.35
CA TYR A 7 -5.02 2.56 -1.20
C TYR A 7 -3.71 3.27 -1.58
N THR A 8 -3.32 4.19 -0.71
CA THR A 8 -1.96 4.73 -0.66
C THR A 8 -1.30 4.29 0.63
N VAL A 9 -0.05 3.84 0.52
CA VAL A 9 0.77 3.39 1.64
C VAL A 9 2.06 4.22 1.69
N TYR A 10 2.36 4.80 2.84
CA TYR A 10 3.47 5.73 2.99
C TYR A 10 4.04 5.72 4.42
N PRO A 11 5.33 6.06 4.60
CA PRO A 11 5.91 6.22 5.92
C PRO A 11 5.37 7.48 6.61
N LYS A 12 5.08 7.39 7.92
CA LYS A 12 4.74 8.54 8.78
C LYS A 12 5.90 9.53 8.85
N ASP A 13 7.11 9.00 8.89
CA ASP A 13 8.37 9.74 9.01
C ASP A 13 9.40 9.13 8.06
N LYS A 14 9.80 9.90 7.04
CA LYS A 14 10.77 9.48 6.03
C LYS A 14 12.18 9.30 6.59
N SER A 15 12.52 9.97 7.69
CA SER A 15 13.86 9.87 8.31
C SER A 15 14.07 8.57 9.08
N LYS A 16 12.99 7.80 9.34
CA LYS A 16 13.02 6.51 10.04
C LYS A 16 12.97 5.29 9.13
N LEU A 17 13.07 5.51 7.82
CA LEU A 17 13.03 4.44 6.84
C LEU A 17 14.33 3.65 6.88
N GLN A 18 14.22 2.33 7.04
CA GLN A 18 15.38 1.45 6.94
C GLN A 18 15.68 1.12 5.48
N GLU A 19 16.95 0.83 5.20
CA GLU A 19 17.36 0.35 3.88
C GLU A 19 16.59 -0.93 3.52
N GLY A 20 16.12 -1.03 2.27
CA GLY A 20 15.35 -2.19 1.80
C GLY A 20 13.93 -2.31 2.37
N GLU A 21 13.45 -1.34 3.16
CA GLU A 21 12.13 -1.42 3.80
C GLU A 21 10.99 -1.25 2.78
N VAL A 22 11.17 -0.39 1.77
CA VAL A 22 10.19 -0.19 0.70
C VAL A 22 10.03 -1.48 -0.12
N GLU A 23 11.14 -2.08 -0.53
CA GLU A 23 11.20 -3.28 -1.34
C GLU A 23 10.55 -4.47 -0.61
N ARG A 24 10.84 -4.63 0.69
CA ARG A 24 10.18 -5.64 1.52
C ARG A 24 8.67 -5.41 1.61
N LEU A 25 8.23 -4.16 1.73
CA LEU A 25 6.81 -3.82 1.80
C LEU A 25 6.10 -4.05 0.46
N ILE A 26 6.74 -3.79 -0.68
CA ILE A 26 6.26 -4.14 -2.02
C ILE A 26 6.03 -5.65 -2.12
N VAL A 27 7.01 -6.46 -1.70
CA VAL A 27 6.91 -7.93 -1.72
C VAL A 27 5.75 -8.41 -0.85
N VAL A 28 5.56 -7.84 0.34
CA VAL A 28 4.41 -8.18 1.21
C VAL A 28 3.08 -7.80 0.55
N ALA A 29 3.00 -6.65 -0.13
CA ALA A 29 1.79 -6.23 -0.84
C ALA A 29 1.46 -7.18 -2.00
N GLN A 30 2.46 -7.55 -2.81
CA GLN A 30 2.30 -8.50 -3.92
C GLN A 30 1.91 -9.90 -3.45
N ASN A 31 2.46 -10.37 -2.31
CA ASN A 31 2.04 -11.63 -1.68
C ASN A 31 0.58 -11.60 -1.21
N ASN A 32 0.02 -10.40 -0.99
CA ASN A 32 -1.38 -10.15 -0.72
C ASN A 32 -2.18 -9.82 -2.00
N LEU A 33 -1.65 -10.21 -3.17
CA LEU A 33 -2.26 -10.01 -4.48
C LEU A 33 -2.48 -8.54 -4.87
N ALA A 34 -1.77 -7.60 -4.24
CA ALA A 34 -1.87 -6.20 -4.61
C ALA A 34 -1.12 -5.92 -5.92
N GLU A 35 -1.74 -5.19 -6.83
CA GLU A 35 -1.02 -4.45 -7.87
C GLU A 35 -0.34 -3.24 -7.21
N VAL A 36 0.93 -3.00 -7.53
CA VAL A 36 1.75 -1.98 -6.87
C VAL A 36 2.26 -0.98 -7.90
N ASP A 37 2.03 0.31 -7.67
CA ASP A 37 2.69 1.42 -8.36
C ASP A 37 3.66 2.10 -7.37
N ASP A 38 4.95 1.97 -7.66
CA ASP A 38 6.08 2.47 -6.90
C ASP A 38 6.79 3.67 -7.56
N SER A 39 6.19 4.25 -8.61
CA SER A 39 6.76 5.40 -9.36
C SER A 39 7.07 6.62 -8.48
N HIS A 40 6.46 6.69 -7.29
CA HIS A 40 6.60 7.77 -6.31
C HIS A 40 7.13 7.28 -4.95
N ALA A 41 7.94 6.22 -4.92
CA ALA A 41 8.56 5.69 -3.71
C ALA A 41 9.18 6.82 -2.84
N PRO A 42 9.05 6.77 -1.50
CA PRO A 42 8.52 5.68 -0.68
C PRO A 42 6.98 5.66 -0.54
N THR A 43 6.26 6.47 -1.29
CA THR A 43 4.78 6.43 -1.32
C THR A 43 4.34 5.45 -2.39
N LEU A 44 3.62 4.41 -2.00
CA LEU A 44 3.14 3.35 -2.88
C LEU A 44 1.64 3.49 -3.08
N LYS A 45 1.16 3.25 -4.31
CA LYS A 45 -0.25 3.03 -4.58
C LYS A 45 -0.49 1.53 -4.70
N LEU A 46 -1.47 1.03 -3.97
CA LEU A 46 -1.82 -0.38 -3.92
C LEU A 46 -3.26 -0.58 -4.38
N VAL A 47 -3.47 -1.55 -5.26
CA VAL A 47 -4.79 -1.99 -5.69
C VAL A 47 -4.96 -3.46 -5.30
N PHE A 48 -5.89 -3.73 -4.39
CA PHE A 48 -6.22 -5.09 -3.97
C PHE A 48 -7.41 -5.61 -4.78
N PRO A 49 -7.47 -6.92 -5.05
CA PRO A 49 -8.60 -7.52 -5.78
C PRO A 49 -9.91 -7.46 -4.97
N ASP A 50 -9.81 -7.48 -3.63
CA ASP A 50 -10.94 -7.47 -2.71
C ASP A 50 -10.57 -6.89 -1.32
N ASN A 51 -11.60 -6.69 -0.49
CA ASN A 51 -11.45 -6.18 0.88
C ASN A 51 -10.78 -7.18 1.84
N PHE A 52 -10.85 -8.49 1.58
CA PHE A 52 -10.19 -9.48 2.42
C PHE A 52 -8.66 -9.35 2.31
N GLN A 53 -8.13 -9.28 1.10
CA GLN A 53 -6.70 -9.07 0.86
C GLN A 53 -6.19 -7.75 1.42
N ALA A 54 -6.97 -6.67 1.24
CA ALA A 54 -6.64 -5.35 1.78
C ALA A 54 -6.59 -5.34 3.33
N ARG A 55 -7.51 -6.06 3.99
CA ARG A 55 -7.54 -6.18 5.46
C ARG A 55 -6.36 -6.99 5.97
N ASP A 56 -6.06 -8.14 5.37
CA ASP A 56 -4.92 -8.96 5.75
C ASP A 56 -3.60 -8.19 5.62
N PHE A 57 -3.43 -7.42 4.53
CA PHE A 57 -2.26 -6.57 4.34
C PHE A 57 -2.18 -5.49 5.42
N ARG A 58 -3.32 -4.86 5.76
CA ARG A 58 -3.37 -3.81 6.79
C ARG A 58 -2.95 -4.33 8.16
N GLU A 59 -3.31 -5.56 8.52
CA GLU A 59 -2.89 -6.20 9.76
C GLU A 59 -1.38 -6.46 9.77
N LYS A 60 -0.84 -7.01 8.67
CA LYS A 60 0.62 -7.18 8.49
C LYS A 60 1.36 -5.84 8.58
N LEU A 61 0.85 -4.80 7.91
CA LEU A 61 1.44 -3.46 7.94
C LEU A 61 1.52 -2.90 9.36
N LYS A 62 0.44 -3.03 10.14
CA LYS A 62 0.40 -2.55 11.53
C LYS A 62 1.38 -3.30 12.44
N ASN A 63 1.55 -4.61 12.23
CA ASN A 63 2.38 -5.46 13.09
C ASN A 63 3.87 -5.37 12.76
N TYR A 64 4.22 -5.35 11.47
CA TYR A 64 5.61 -5.44 11.03
C TYR A 64 6.22 -4.10 10.61
N TYR A 65 5.38 -3.13 10.22
CA TYR A 65 5.81 -1.83 9.71
C TYR A 65 5.12 -0.67 10.47
N PRO A 66 5.35 -0.50 11.78
CA PRO A 66 4.62 0.46 12.62
C PRO A 66 4.82 1.93 12.22
N ASN A 67 5.89 2.23 11.48
CA ASN A 67 6.15 3.56 10.90
C ASN A 67 5.34 3.82 9.61
N TRP A 68 4.61 2.84 9.08
CA TRP A 68 3.85 3.00 7.85
C TRP A 68 2.35 3.16 8.10
N VAL A 69 1.68 3.82 7.17
CA VAL A 69 0.24 4.05 7.19
C VAL A 69 -0.36 3.66 5.86
N MET A 70 -1.54 3.06 5.92
CA MET A 70 -2.38 2.73 4.77
C MET A 70 -3.67 3.54 4.82
N ARG A 71 -3.92 4.32 3.76
CA ARG A 71 -5.11 5.16 3.60
C ARG A 71 -5.89 4.74 2.36
N LYS A 72 -7.21 4.54 2.51
CA LYS A 72 -8.10 4.23 1.40
C LYS A 72 -8.28 5.46 0.51
N LEU A 73 -8.13 5.28 -0.80
CA LEU A 73 -8.41 6.31 -1.80
C LEU A 73 -9.93 6.39 -2.01
N LYS A 74 -10.45 7.61 -2.17
CA LYS A 74 -11.87 7.77 -2.50
C LYS A 74 -12.09 7.41 -3.97
N LYS A 75 -13.21 6.76 -4.26
CA LYS A 75 -13.65 6.43 -5.62
C LYS A 75 -13.67 7.71 -6.47
N GLY A 76 -12.81 7.79 -7.49
CA GLY A 76 -12.60 9.00 -8.30
C GLY A 76 -11.22 9.67 -8.21
N GLU A 77 -10.44 9.46 -7.15
CA GLU A 77 -9.01 9.89 -7.09
C GLU A 77 -8.09 8.97 -7.91
N GLU A 78 -8.65 7.91 -8.51
CA GLU A 78 -7.98 6.95 -9.40
C GLU A 78 -7.54 7.60 -10.73
N LYS A 79 -8.12 8.76 -11.11
CA LYS A 79 -7.95 9.36 -12.44
C LYS A 79 -6.83 10.40 -12.58
N GLU A 80 -6.27 10.91 -11.49
CA GLU A 80 -5.23 11.97 -11.55
C GLU A 80 -3.79 11.43 -11.66
N ALA A 81 -3.64 10.13 -11.92
CA ALA A 81 -2.34 9.47 -12.04
C ALA A 81 -1.91 9.17 -13.49
N ASN A 82 -2.47 9.89 -14.48
CA ASN A 82 -2.17 9.70 -15.90
C ASN A 82 -1.57 10.97 -16.51
#